data_AF-A0A9X9A3E9-F1
#
_entry.id   AF-A0A9X9A3E9-F1
#
_cell.length_a   1.000
_cell.length_b   1.000
_cell.length_c   1.000
_cell.angle_alpha   90.00
_cell.angle_beta   90.00
_cell.angle_gamma   90.00
#
_symmetry.space_group_name_H-M   'P 1'
#
loop_
_entity.id
_entity.type
_entity.pdbx_description
1 polymer ?
#
loop_
_entity_poly.entity_id
_entity_poly.type
_entity_poly.pdbx_seq_one_letter_code
_entity_poly.pdbx_strand_id
1 'polypeptide(L)'
;DFDKVTGLVLGADDYMTKPFTPIELVARVNAQLRRFLTLNQPKVEEEKISILEAGGVVIDFEKRTVHVYGERIDLTPKEFDILYLLASHPKKVYSLENIFQQIWTNDYYDDNNNTVTVHIRTLR
;
A
#
# COMPACT_ATOMS: atom_id res chain seq x y z
N ASP A 1 46.23 -8.21 -10.32
CA ASP A 1 45.17 -9.25 -10.43
C ASP A 1 44.99 -10.07 -9.17
N PHE A 2 46.07 -10.50 -8.51
CA PHE A 2 45.96 -11.25 -7.25
C PHE A 2 45.17 -10.50 -6.16
N ASP A 3 45.34 -9.19 -6.03
CA ASP A 3 44.61 -8.38 -5.05
C ASP A 3 43.11 -8.30 -5.33
N LYS A 4 42.72 -8.29 -6.61
CA LYS A 4 41.30 -8.28 -7.02
C LYS A 4 40.63 -9.60 -6.60
N VAL A 5 41.27 -10.71 -6.94
CA VAL A 5 40.77 -12.05 -6.61
C VAL A 5 40.71 -12.22 -5.09
N THR A 6 41.78 -11.86 -4.38
CA THR A 6 41.84 -11.95 -2.91
C THR A 6 40.75 -11.10 -2.26
N GLY A 7 40.56 -9.86 -2.71
CA GLY A 7 39.52 -8.98 -2.16
C GLY A 7 38.10 -9.54 -2.33
N LEU A 8 37.80 -10.10 -3.51
CA LEU A 8 36.50 -10.74 -3.75
C LEU A 8 36.33 -12.03 -2.93
N VAL A 9 37.38 -12.85 -2.80
CA VAL A 9 37.34 -14.07 -1.98
C VAL A 9 37.15 -13.76 -0.48
N LEU A 10 37.70 -12.65 -0.01
CA LEU A 10 37.50 -12.16 1.36
C LEU A 10 36.10 -11.56 1.60
N GLY A 11 35.24 -11.51 0.57
CA GLY A 11 33.84 -11.11 0.68
C GLY A 11 33.53 -9.70 0.19
N ALA A 12 34.40 -9.05 -0.58
CA ALA A 12 34.05 -7.79 -1.24
C ALA A 12 33.02 -8.02 -2.37
N ASP A 13 31.99 -7.16 -2.45
CA ASP A 13 30.98 -7.21 -3.52
C ASP A 13 31.49 -6.64 -4.87
N ASP A 14 32.50 -5.76 -4.83
CA ASP A 14 33.19 -5.23 -6.01
C ASP A 14 34.63 -4.85 -5.61
N TYR A 15 35.55 -4.88 -6.58
CA TYR A 15 36.95 -4.49 -6.38
C TYR A 15 37.46 -3.71 -7.59
N MET A 16 37.99 -2.50 -7.35
CA MET A 16 38.49 -1.61 -8.40
C MET A 16 39.91 -1.12 -8.09
N THR A 17 40.85 -1.38 -9.01
CA THR A 17 42.23 -0.92 -8.92
C THR A 17 42.39 0.46 -9.54
N LYS A 18 43.32 1.27 -9.02
CA LYS A 18 43.76 2.50 -9.67
C LYS A 18 44.59 2.21 -10.94
N PRO A 19 44.61 3.11 -11.94
CA PRO A 19 43.80 4.33 -12.03
C PRO A 19 42.36 4.01 -12.47
N PHE A 20 41.38 4.68 -11.88
CA PHE A 20 39.98 4.61 -12.28
C PHE A 20 39.44 6.02 -12.54
N THR A 21 38.34 6.10 -13.30
CA THR A 21 37.66 7.38 -13.52
C THR A 21 36.59 7.60 -12.45
N PRO A 22 36.31 8.84 -12.01
CA PRO A 22 35.25 9.11 -11.04
C PRO A 22 33.87 8.63 -11.52
N ILE A 23 33.60 8.70 -12.83
CA ILE A 23 32.31 8.27 -13.39
C ILE A 23 32.11 6.75 -13.32
N GLU A 24 33.19 5.97 -13.49
CA GLU A 24 33.14 4.52 -13.33
C GLU A 24 32.83 4.13 -11.88
N LEU A 25 33.48 4.80 -10.91
CA LEU A 25 33.22 4.57 -9.49
C LEU A 25 31.74 4.80 -9.15
N VAL A 26 31.18 5.94 -9.58
CA VAL A 26 29.78 6.30 -9.32
C VAL A 26 28.83 5.30 -9.98
N ALA A 27 29.12 4.90 -11.22
CA ALA A 27 28.29 3.93 -11.94
C ALA A 27 28.24 2.57 -11.23
N ARG A 28 29.38 2.09 -10.71
CA ARG A 28 29.49 0.83 -9.95
C ARG A 28 28.76 0.90 -8.61
N VAL A 29 28.92 2.00 -7.85
CA VAL A 29 28.19 2.23 -6.59
C VAL A 29 26.68 2.20 -6.85
N ASN A 30 26.21 2.92 -7.86
CA ASN A 30 24.78 2.95 -8.21
C ASN A 30 24.27 1.57 -8.65
N ALA A 31 25.07 0.76 -9.34
CA ALA A 31 24.70 -0.59 -9.72
C ALA A 31 24.54 -1.52 -8.50
N GLN A 32 25.47 -1.44 -7.53
CA GLN A 32 25.38 -2.21 -6.29
C GLN A 32 24.18 -1.78 -5.43
N LEU A 33 23.92 -0.48 -5.31
CA LEU A 33 22.73 0.03 -4.63
C LEU A 33 21.44 -0.44 -5.30
N ARG A 34 21.34 -0.39 -6.64
CA ARG A 34 20.18 -0.94 -7.36
C ARG A 34 20.00 -2.43 -7.07
N ARG A 35 21.06 -3.23 -7.18
CA ARG A 35 21.02 -4.66 -6.89
C ARG A 35 20.57 -4.94 -5.45
N PHE A 36 21.09 -4.21 -4.47
CA PHE A 36 20.66 -4.30 -3.08
C PHE A 36 19.16 -3.95 -2.95
N LEU A 37 18.73 -2.85 -3.54
CA LEU A 37 17.33 -2.42 -3.46
C LEU A 37 16.39 -3.40 -4.17
N THR A 38 16.78 -4.01 -5.28
CA THR A 38 15.93 -4.99 -5.99
C THR A 38 15.87 -6.33 -5.28
N LEU A 39 16.97 -6.79 -4.69
CA LEU A 39 17.05 -8.13 -4.08
C LEU A 39 16.69 -8.15 -2.58
N ASN A 40 16.92 -7.04 -1.86
CA ASN A 40 16.66 -6.90 -0.43
C ASN A 40 15.46 -6.00 -0.12
N GLN A 41 14.71 -5.56 -1.13
CA GLN A 41 13.32 -5.26 -0.84
C GLN A 41 12.68 -6.57 -0.39
N PRO A 42 12.00 -6.64 0.78
CA PRO A 42 11.01 -7.70 0.93
C PRO A 42 10.19 -7.64 -0.35
N LYS A 43 9.88 -8.79 -0.95
CA LYS A 43 8.78 -8.83 -1.90
C LYS A 43 7.60 -8.20 -1.16
N VAL A 44 7.41 -6.90 -1.35
CA VAL A 44 6.09 -6.32 -1.37
C VAL A 44 5.57 -6.94 -2.65
N GLU A 45 5.13 -8.20 -2.52
CA GLU A 45 4.01 -8.64 -3.31
C GLU A 45 3.06 -7.46 -3.27
N GLU A 46 2.59 -7.04 -4.42
CA GLU A 46 1.32 -6.34 -4.52
C GLU A 46 0.20 -7.26 -3.99
N GLU A 47 0.37 -7.90 -2.83
CA GLU A 47 -0.70 -8.04 -1.87
C GLU A 47 -1.20 -6.61 -1.69
N LYS A 48 -2.20 -6.25 -2.49
CA LYS A 48 -3.26 -5.34 -2.06
C LYS A 48 -3.37 -5.57 -0.58
N ILE A 49 -2.93 -4.60 0.22
CA ILE A 49 -2.97 -4.69 1.66
C ILE A 49 -4.45 -4.92 1.97
N SER A 50 -4.82 -6.18 2.15
CA SER A 50 -6.21 -6.61 2.30
C SER A 50 -6.69 -6.16 3.67
N ILE A 51 -5.76 -5.87 4.58
CA ILE A 51 -6.00 -5.47 5.95
C ILE A 51 -5.60 -4.00 6.12
N LEU A 52 -6.60 -3.13 6.23
CA LEU A 52 -6.40 -1.72 6.51
C LEU A 52 -6.57 -1.44 8.01
N GLU A 53 -5.57 -0.80 8.63
CA GLU A 53 -5.60 -0.44 10.04
C GLU A 53 -5.62 1.08 10.24
N ALA A 54 -6.59 1.59 10.98
CA ALA A 54 -6.72 3.02 11.29
C ALA A 54 -7.42 3.24 12.63
N GLY A 55 -6.76 3.87 13.60
CA GLY A 55 -7.41 4.36 14.83
C GLY A 55 -8.12 3.28 15.66
N GLY A 56 -7.55 2.06 15.70
CA GLY A 56 -8.17 0.92 16.38
C GLY A 56 -9.19 0.15 15.54
N VAL A 57 -9.45 0.58 14.30
CA VAL A 57 -10.28 -0.15 13.32
C VAL A 57 -9.37 -0.99 12.42
N VAL A 58 -9.71 -2.26 12.24
CA VAL A 58 -9.04 -3.21 11.34
C VAL A 58 -10.06 -3.71 10.33
N ILE A 59 -9.82 -3.46 9.04
CA ILE A 59 -10.72 -3.81 7.94
C ILE A 59 -10.03 -4.83 7.05
N ASP A 60 -10.58 -6.04 6.97
CA ASP A 60 -10.16 -7.06 6.01
C ASP A 60 -11.10 -7.02 4.79
N PHE A 61 -10.58 -6.56 3.66
CA PHE A 61 -11.31 -6.42 2.40
C PHE A 61 -11.72 -7.77 1.80
N GLU A 62 -10.81 -8.74 1.80
CA GLU A 62 -11.03 -10.06 1.20
C GLU A 62 -12.10 -10.83 1.99
N LYS A 63 -12.05 -10.75 3.32
CA LYS A 63 -13.05 -11.41 4.18
C LYS A 63 -14.31 -10.56 4.41
N ARG A 64 -14.30 -9.29 3.98
CA ARG A 64 -15.31 -8.27 4.30
C ARG A 64 -15.64 -8.23 5.80
N THR A 65 -14.62 -8.21 6.64
CA THR A 65 -14.77 -8.16 8.10
C THR A 65 -14.15 -6.90 8.69
N VAL A 66 -14.79 -6.35 9.73
CA VAL A 66 -14.30 -5.17 10.44
C VAL A 66 -14.18 -5.51 11.92
N HIS A 67 -13.07 -5.11 12.53
CA HIS A 67 -12.86 -5.18 13.97
C HIS A 67 -12.59 -3.77 14.51
N VAL A 68 -13.15 -3.45 15.66
CA VAL A 68 -12.92 -2.19 16.38
C VAL A 68 -12.39 -2.54 17.75
N TYR A 69 -11.15 -2.14 18.04
CA TYR A 69 -10.41 -2.50 19.26
C TYR A 69 -10.38 -4.01 19.54
N GLY A 70 -10.32 -4.83 18.48
CA GLY A 70 -10.28 -6.29 18.57
C GLY A 70 -11.65 -6.98 18.61
N GLU A 71 -12.75 -6.23 18.76
CA GLU A 71 -14.10 -6.78 18.69
C GLU A 71 -14.63 -6.74 17.26
N ARG A 72 -15.20 -7.85 16.79
CA ARG A 72 -15.81 -7.93 15.45
C ARG A 72 -17.11 -7.15 15.41
N ILE A 73 -17.27 -6.29 14.40
CA ILE A 73 -18.50 -5.53 14.14
C ILE A 73 -19.11 -6.04 12.84
N ASP A 74 -20.41 -6.34 12.87
CA ASP A 74 -21.16 -6.70 11.67
C ASP A 74 -21.71 -5.44 11.00
N LEU A 75 -21.38 -5.28 9.72
CA LEU A 75 -21.85 -4.18 8.88
C LEU A 75 -22.68 -4.73 7.72
N THR A 76 -23.65 -3.94 7.25
CA THR A 76 -24.29 -4.24 5.97
C THR A 76 -23.29 -4.08 4.82
N PRO A 77 -23.53 -4.70 3.65
CA PRO A 77 -22.60 -4.61 2.53
C PRO A 77 -22.27 -3.16 2.12
N LYS A 78 -23.28 -2.27 2.09
CA LYS A 78 -23.08 -0.87 1.72
C LYS A 78 -22.32 -0.07 2.79
N GLU A 79 -22.57 -0.33 4.06
CA GLU A 79 -21.80 0.29 5.15
C GLU A 79 -20.33 -0.12 5.10
N PHE A 80 -20.06 -1.40 4.84
CA PHE A 80 -18.70 -1.88 4.63
C PHE A 80 -18.02 -1.17 3.47
N ASP A 81 -18.70 -1.07 2.32
CA ASP A 81 -18.12 -0.45 1.12
C ASP A 81 -17.83 1.05 1.36
N ILE A 82 -18.71 1.77 2.04
CA ILE A 82 -18.49 3.17 2.43
C ILE A 82 -17.29 3.28 3.37
N LEU A 83 -17.23 2.46 4.43
CA LEU A 83 -16.13 2.49 5.39
C LEU A 83 -14.79 2.22 4.69
N TYR A 84 -14.74 1.18 3.86
CA TYR A 84 -13.55 0.82 3.09
C TYR A 84 -13.13 1.94 2.13
N LEU A 85 -14.08 2.58 1.43
CA LEU A 85 -13.79 3.70 0.54
C LEU A 85 -13.12 4.86 1.29
N LEU A 86 -13.67 5.24 2.45
CA LEU A 86 -13.13 6.34 3.26
C LEU A 86 -11.78 5.99 3.87
N ALA A 87 -11.63 4.75 4.36
CA ALA A 87 -10.42 4.30 5.03
C ALA A 87 -9.25 4.09 4.06
N SER A 88 -9.51 3.61 2.85
CA SER A 88 -8.51 3.41 1.78
C SER A 88 -7.90 4.71 1.24
N HIS A 89 -8.58 5.85 1.42
CA HIS A 89 -8.13 7.16 0.95
C HIS A 89 -8.09 8.18 2.10
N PRO A 90 -7.22 7.99 3.11
CA PRO A 90 -7.16 8.87 4.25
C PRO A 90 -6.85 10.30 3.81
N LYS A 91 -7.47 11.28 4.48
CA LYS A 91 -7.36 12.74 4.21
C LYS A 91 -8.04 13.23 2.92
N LYS A 92 -8.65 12.35 2.12
CA LYS A 92 -9.48 12.77 0.99
C LYS A 92 -10.91 13.06 1.46
N VAL A 93 -11.45 14.21 1.04
CA VAL A 93 -12.84 14.58 1.30
C VAL A 93 -13.71 14.12 0.13
N TYR A 94 -14.80 13.44 0.43
CA TYR A 94 -15.79 12.99 -0.55
C TYR A 94 -17.10 13.77 -0.36
N SER A 95 -17.74 14.20 -1.47
CA SER A 95 -19.12 14.68 -1.45
C SER A 95 -20.10 13.50 -1.36
N LEU A 96 -21.36 13.76 -1.02
CA LEU A 96 -22.39 12.72 -0.97
C LEU A 96 -22.60 12.09 -2.35
N GLU A 97 -22.59 12.90 -3.41
CA GLU A 97 -22.74 12.44 -4.79
C GLU A 97 -21.58 11.53 -5.19
N ASN A 98 -20.34 11.88 -4.81
CA ASN A 98 -19.16 11.06 -5.11
C ASN A 98 -19.22 9.71 -4.42
N ILE A 99 -19.67 9.65 -3.16
CA ILE A 99 -19.84 8.37 -2.45
C ILE A 99 -20.95 7.55 -3.12
N PHE A 100 -22.06 8.20 -3.48
CA PHE A 100 -23.17 7.55 -4.16
C PHE A 100 -22.72 6.91 -5.48
N GLN A 101 -22.06 7.68 -6.35
CA GLN A 101 -21.59 7.19 -7.65
C GLN A 101 -20.59 6.03 -7.54
N GLN A 102 -19.71 6.04 -6.53
CA GLN A 102 -18.70 5.00 -6.36
C GLN A 102 -19.26 3.71 -5.76
N ILE A 103 -20.31 3.79 -4.94
CA ILE A 103 -20.86 2.63 -4.21
C ILE A 103 -22.12 2.05 -4.89
N TRP A 104 -22.87 2.85 -5.66
CA TRP A 104 -24.11 2.47 -6.33
C TRP A 104 -24.01 2.46 -7.88
N THR A 105 -22.82 2.29 -8.44
CA THR A 105 -22.51 2.48 -9.88
C THR A 105 -23.39 1.72 -10.89
N ASN A 106 -24.09 0.65 -10.48
CA ASN A 106 -24.97 -0.16 -11.35
C ASN A 106 -26.46 -0.01 -11.04
N ASP A 107 -26.82 0.76 -10.02
CA ASP A 107 -28.21 0.91 -9.64
C ASP A 107 -28.79 2.15 -10.33
N TYR A 108 -29.83 1.95 -11.14
CA TYR A 108 -30.55 3.01 -11.88
C TYR A 108 -31.40 3.84 -10.91
N TYR A 109 -30.75 4.51 -9.95
CA TYR A 109 -31.39 5.39 -8.99
C TYR A 109 -31.07 6.84 -9.36
N ASP A 110 -32.12 7.63 -9.57
CA ASP A 110 -32.03 9.09 -9.55
C ASP A 110 -31.43 9.53 -8.19
N ASP A 111 -30.41 10.37 -8.26
CA ASP A 111 -29.66 11.04 -7.18
C ASP A 111 -30.31 10.98 -5.78
N ASN A 112 -30.05 9.91 -5.04
CA ASN A 112 -30.54 9.77 -3.65
C ASN A 112 -29.40 9.95 -2.63
N ASN A 113 -28.88 11.18 -2.56
CA ASN A 113 -27.92 11.63 -1.53
C ASN A 113 -28.38 11.34 -0.09
N ASN A 114 -29.70 11.26 0.13
CA ASN A 114 -30.28 10.95 1.44
C ASN A 114 -29.92 9.54 1.93
N THR A 115 -29.80 8.56 1.02
CA THR A 115 -29.45 7.17 1.37
C THR A 115 -28.03 7.07 1.92
N VAL A 116 -27.08 7.80 1.32
CA VAL A 116 -25.70 7.87 1.81
C VAL A 116 -25.65 8.43 3.23
N THR A 117 -26.44 9.47 3.50
CA THR A 117 -26.48 10.12 4.82
C THR A 117 -26.97 9.16 5.91
N VAL A 118 -27.96 8.31 5.61
CA VAL A 118 -28.46 7.29 6.55
C VAL A 118 -27.36 6.29 6.90
N HIS A 119 -26.66 5.74 5.90
CA HIS A 119 -25.57 4.78 6.13
C HIS A 119 -24.36 5.40 6.84
N ILE A 120 -24.04 6.67 6.59
CA ILE A 120 -22.99 7.38 7.34
C ILE A 120 -23.41 7.55 8.81
N ARG A 121 -24.70 7.80 9.07
CA ARG A 121 -25.21 7.95 10.43
C ARG A 121 -25.18 6.63 11.20
N THR A 122 -25.42 5.50 10.57
CA THR A 122 -25.34 4.18 11.22
C THR A 122 -23.90 3.73 11.45
N LEU A 123 -22.96 4.16 10.59
CA LEU A 123 -21.52 3.91 10.76
C LEU A 123 -20.86 4.71 11.90
N ARG A 124 -21.47 5.81 12.34
CA ARG A 124 -20.95 6.66 13.42
C ARG A 124 -21.48 6.22 14.78
#